data_AF-A0A1H1JT40-F1
#
_entry.id   AF-A0A1H1JT40-F1
#
_cell.length_a   1.000
_cell.length_b   1.000
_cell.length_c   1.000
_cell.angle_alpha   90.00
_cell.angle_beta   90.00
_cell.angle_gamma   90.00
#
_symmetry.space_group_name_H-M   'P 1'
#
loop_
_entity.id
_entity.type
_entity.pdbx_description
1 polymer ?
#
loop_
_entity_poly.entity_id
_entity_poly.type
_entity_poly.pdbx_seq_one_letter_code
_entity_poly.pdbx_strand_id
1 'polypeptide(L)'
;MKIVFDQIVQFEACRAAEAWCGDRGIAVGRMERGQPRGLLRGPYDIAKWHNLSGPERRELDGTMTGDMRHGPVVIELKGEEADYPLISEEAHDD
;
A
#
# COMPACT_ATOMS: atom_id res chain seq x y z
N MET A 1 4.06 4.31 -11.32
CA MET A 1 2.82 3.55 -11.65
C MET A 1 1.62 4.01 -10.81
N LYS A 2 0.39 3.93 -11.34
CA LYS A 2 -0.87 4.22 -10.62
C LYS A 2 -1.89 3.10 -10.79
N ILE A 3 -2.52 2.67 -9.69
CA ILE A 3 -3.55 1.63 -9.66
C ILE A 3 -4.75 2.16 -8.87
N VAL A 4 -5.97 1.88 -9.35
CA VAL A 4 -7.22 2.38 -8.77
C VAL A 4 -8.13 1.21 -8.43
N PHE A 5 -8.63 1.21 -7.20
CA PHE A 5 -9.62 0.28 -6.67
C PHE A 5 -10.90 1.09 -6.40
N ASP A 6 -11.95 0.84 -7.18
CA ASP A 6 -13.18 1.63 -7.21
C ASP A 6 -14.39 0.91 -6.59
N GLN A 7 -14.15 -0.16 -5.81
CA GLN A 7 -15.21 -0.87 -5.11
C GLN A 7 -15.90 0.06 -4.10
N ILE A 8 -17.22 0.19 -4.24
CA ILE A 8 -18.05 1.10 -3.45
C ILE A 8 -18.53 0.48 -2.12
N VAL A 9 -18.31 -0.82 -1.94
CA VAL A 9 -18.67 -1.54 -0.72
C VAL A 9 -17.68 -1.19 0.39
N GLN A 10 -18.20 -1.16 1.61
CA GLN A 10 -17.43 -0.72 2.76
C GLN A 10 -16.13 -1.54 2.92
N PHE A 11 -15.00 -0.84 2.91
CA PHE A 11 -13.63 -1.35 3.02
C PHE A 11 -13.16 -2.25 1.88
N GLU A 12 -13.97 -2.58 0.87
CA GLU A 12 -13.55 -3.50 -0.19
C GLU A 12 -12.41 -2.93 -1.03
N ALA A 13 -12.49 -1.66 -1.43
CA ALA A 13 -11.41 -1.02 -2.17
C ALA A 13 -10.10 -0.98 -1.38
N CYS A 14 -10.19 -0.80 -0.05
CA CYS A 14 -9.01 -0.81 0.80
C CYS A 14 -8.43 -2.22 0.95
N ARG A 15 -9.27 -3.24 1.15
CA ARG A 15 -8.83 -4.64 1.23
C ARG A 15 -8.23 -5.13 -0.08
N ALA A 16 -8.83 -4.78 -1.22
CA ALA A 16 -8.29 -5.12 -2.53
C ALA A 16 -6.92 -4.46 -2.77
N ALA A 17 -6.76 -3.20 -2.36
CA ALA A 17 -5.49 -2.51 -2.44
C ALA A 17 -4.43 -3.12 -1.51
N GLU A 18 -4.80 -3.49 -0.27
CA GLU A 18 -3.91 -4.18 0.67
C GLU A 18 -3.51 -5.57 0.18
N ALA A 19 -4.44 -6.35 -0.38
CA ALA A 19 -4.17 -7.65 -0.98
C ALA A 19 -3.19 -7.53 -2.15
N TRP A 20 -3.41 -6.56 -3.05
CA TRP A 20 -2.51 -6.30 -4.17
C TRP A 20 -1.08 -5.98 -3.71
N CYS A 21 -0.94 -5.22 -2.61
CA CYS A 21 0.35 -4.96 -1.97
C CYS A 21 0.95 -6.23 -1.36
N GLY A 22 0.15 -7.01 -0.63
CA GLY A 22 0.54 -8.26 0.01
C GLY A 22 1.10 -9.27 -1.00
N ASP A 23 0.39 -9.48 -2.11
CA ASP A 23 0.78 -10.38 -3.20
C ASP A 23 2.11 -9.99 -3.87
N ARG A 24 2.64 -8.80 -3.59
CA ARG A 24 3.90 -8.27 -4.15
C ARG A 24 4.96 -7.99 -3.09
N GLY A 25 4.72 -8.41 -1.85
CA GLY A 25 5.61 -8.16 -0.71
C GLY A 25 5.78 -6.67 -0.40
N ILE A 26 4.76 -5.84 -0.65
CA ILE A 26 4.76 -4.41 -0.32
C ILE A 26 4.14 -4.21 1.06
N ALA A 27 4.92 -3.66 1.99
CA ALA A 27 4.43 -3.22 3.28
C ALA A 27 3.55 -1.97 3.13
N VAL A 28 2.44 -1.95 3.86
CA VAL A 28 1.48 -0.83 3.88
C VAL A 28 1.48 -0.19 5.26
N GLY A 29 1.70 1.12 5.31
CA GLY A 29 1.71 1.87 6.56
C GLY A 29 0.39 1.86 7.31
N ARG A 30 0.47 2.16 8.60
CA ARG A 30 -0.71 2.18 9.48
C ARG A 30 -1.77 3.15 8.97
N MET A 31 -3.02 2.71 9.01
CA MET A 31 -4.15 3.52 8.60
C MET A 31 -4.33 4.75 9.49
N GLU A 32 -4.59 5.89 8.85
CA GLU A 32 -4.91 7.16 9.48
C GLU A 32 -5.97 7.87 8.65
N ARG A 33 -7.02 8.39 9.29
CA ARG A 33 -8.16 8.99 8.59
C ARG A 33 -7.72 10.25 7.85
N GLY A 34 -7.94 10.29 6.54
CA GLY A 34 -7.67 11.46 5.69
C GLY A 34 -6.20 11.70 5.39
N GLN A 35 -5.31 10.76 5.74
CA GLN A 35 -3.90 10.82 5.39
C GLN A 35 -3.51 9.68 4.44
N PRO A 36 -2.46 9.88 3.63
CA PRO A 36 -1.84 8.80 2.88
C PRO A 36 -1.33 7.69 3.80
N ARG A 37 -1.17 6.49 3.25
CA ARG A 37 -0.39 5.41 3.87
C ARG A 37 0.86 5.20 3.04
N GLY A 38 2.01 5.07 3.69
CA GLY A 38 3.27 4.80 2.98
C GLY A 38 3.32 3.36 2.45
N LEU A 39 3.97 3.18 1.30
CA LEU A 39 4.23 1.88 0.68
C LEU A 39 5.74 1.67 0.56
N LEU A 40 6.23 0.50 0.93
CA LEU A 40 7.64 0.14 0.80
C LEU A 40 7.77 -1.37 0.54
N ARG A 41 8.54 -1.78 -0.48
CA ARG A 41 8.74 -3.18 -0.82
C ARG A 41 9.65 -3.85 0.20
N GLY A 42 9.18 -4.93 0.81
CA GLY A 42 9.91 -5.71 1.81
C GLY A 42 9.18 -5.80 3.15
N PRO A 43 9.77 -6.53 4.12
CA PRO A 43 9.15 -6.81 5.41
C PRO A 43 9.30 -5.64 6.40
N TYR A 44 8.69 -4.49 6.08
CA TYR A 44 8.78 -3.27 6.87
C TYR A 44 7.52 -3.06 7.74
N ASP A 45 7.68 -2.50 8.94
CA ASP A 45 6.57 -1.90 9.71
C ASP A 45 6.65 -0.37 9.54
N ILE A 46 5.67 0.19 8.81
CA ILE A 46 5.65 1.61 8.46
C ILE A 46 4.69 2.34 9.41
N ALA A 47 5.22 3.32 10.14
CA ALA A 47 4.43 4.15 11.06
C ALA A 47 3.32 4.94 10.34
N LYS A 48 2.41 5.53 11.14
CA LYS A 48 1.40 6.47 10.62
C LYS A 48 2.06 7.63 9.89
N TRP A 49 1.39 8.16 8.88
CA TRP A 49 1.94 9.23 8.03
C TRP A 49 2.41 10.45 8.83
N HIS A 50 1.64 10.88 9.83
CA HIS A 50 2.03 12.02 10.67
C HIS A 50 3.32 11.78 11.46
N ASN A 51 3.70 10.53 11.71
CA ASN A 51 4.91 10.15 12.44
C ASN A 51 6.14 10.00 11.55
N LEU A 52 5.95 9.85 10.23
CA LEU A 52 7.06 9.76 9.29
C LEU A 52 7.69 11.15 9.09
N SER A 53 8.99 11.22 9.27
CA SER A 53 9.83 12.37 8.94
C SER A 53 9.92 12.58 7.42
N GLY A 54 10.39 13.77 7.02
CA GLY A 54 10.63 14.09 5.61
C GLY A 54 11.58 13.10 4.90
N PRO A 55 12.70 12.68 5.50
CA PRO A 55 13.55 11.61 4.96
C PRO A 55 12.83 10.27 4.81
N GLU A 56 12.14 9.78 5.84
CA GLU A 56 11.43 8.49 5.76
C GLU A 56 10.37 8.49 4.67
N ARG A 57 9.64 9.59 4.49
CA ARG A 57 8.67 9.73 3.38
C ARG A 57 9.32 9.68 2.01
N ARG A 58 10.58 10.12 1.88
CA ARG A 58 11.32 10.06 0.61
C ARG A 58 11.80 8.64 0.29
N GLU A 59 12.05 7.82 1.30
CA GLU A 59 12.46 6.42 1.16
C GLU A 59 11.31 5.49 0.75
N LEU A 60 10.06 5.88 0.99
CA LEU A 60 8.89 5.13 0.53
C LEU A 60 8.91 4.90 -0.99
N ASP A 61 8.53 3.71 -1.42
CA ASP A 61 8.32 3.38 -2.83
C ASP A 61 7.04 4.02 -3.39
N GLY A 62 6.10 4.39 -2.51
CA GLY A 62 4.85 5.01 -2.93
C GLY A 62 3.89 5.34 -1.80
N THR A 63 2.65 5.62 -2.18
CA THR A 63 1.56 5.96 -1.27
C THR A 63 0.25 5.26 -1.65
N MET A 64 -0.57 4.98 -0.65
CA MET A 64 -1.95 4.57 -0.79
C MET A 64 -2.86 5.68 -0.25
N THR A 65 -3.77 6.19 -1.07
CA THR A 65 -4.67 7.33 -0.76
C THR A 65 -6.13 7.01 -1.07
N GLY A 66 -7.07 7.81 -0.54
CA GLY A 66 -8.52 7.61 -0.71
C GLY A 66 -9.30 7.70 0.60
N ASP A 67 -10.62 7.47 0.54
CA ASP A 67 -11.49 7.43 1.73
C ASP A 67 -11.21 6.18 2.60
N MET A 68 -10.62 5.13 2.02
CA MET A 68 -10.38 3.80 2.62
C MET A 68 -11.66 3.09 3.11
N ARG A 69 -12.79 3.79 3.27
CA ARG A 69 -14.08 3.25 3.69
C ARG A 69 -15.00 2.96 2.52
N HIS A 70 -15.23 3.88 1.59
CA HIS A 70 -16.11 3.64 0.43
C HIS A 70 -15.39 3.70 -0.92
N GLY A 71 -14.06 3.87 -0.89
CA GLY A 71 -13.27 4.06 -2.09
C GLY A 71 -13.55 5.41 -2.79
N PRO A 72 -12.90 5.65 -3.95
CA PRO A 72 -11.85 4.80 -4.50
C PRO A 72 -10.58 4.84 -3.62
N VAL A 73 -9.81 3.76 -3.67
CA VAL A 73 -8.45 3.70 -3.10
C VAL A 73 -7.45 3.70 -4.25
N VAL A 74 -6.41 4.51 -4.13
CA VAL A 74 -5.41 4.70 -5.17
C VAL A 74 -4.04 4.34 -4.62
N ILE A 75 -3.33 3.46 -5.32
CA ILE A 75 -1.93 3.17 -5.10
C ILE A 75 -1.11 3.93 -6.14
N GLU A 76 -0.12 4.71 -5.67
CA GLU A 76 0.85 5.38 -6.51
C GLU A 76 2.25 4.92 -6.11
N LEU A 77 2.97 4.28 -7.04
CA LEU A 77 4.34 3.79 -6.85
C LEU A 77 5.31 4.56 -7.75
N LYS A 78 6.54 4.75 -7.31
CA LYS A 78 7.60 5.43 -8.07
C LYS A 78 8.14 4.60 -9.23
N GLY A 79 8.11 3.27 -9.10
CA GLY A 79 8.61 2.33 -10.12
C GLY A 79 7.57 1.91 -11.16
N GLU A 80 7.95 0.88 -11.91
CA GLU A 80 7.12 0.16 -12.88
C GLU A 80 6.58 -1.14 -12.27
N GLU A 81 5.63 -1.81 -12.95
CA GLU A 81 5.03 -3.05 -12.42
C GLU A 81 6.06 -4.15 -12.19
N ALA A 82 7.07 -4.22 -13.07
CA ALA A 82 8.13 -5.22 -13.02
C ALA A 82 9.00 -5.12 -11.76
N ASP A 83 9.05 -3.95 -11.10
CA ASP A 83 9.77 -3.76 -9.84
C ASP A 83 9.05 -4.40 -8.64
N TYR A 84 7.76 -4.72 -8.80
CA TYR A 84 6.87 -5.30 -7.79
C TYR A 84 6.24 -6.59 -8.31
N PRO A 85 7.04 -7.65 -8.56
CA PRO A 85 6.52 -8.91 -9.06
C PRO A 85 5.62 -9.59 -8.02
N LEU A 86 4.71 -10.44 -8.47
CA LEU A 86 3.97 -11.32 -7.58
C LEU A 86 4.95 -12.23 -6.84
N ILE A 87 4.82 -12.32 -5.52
CA ILE A 87 5.49 -13.34 -4.73
C ILE A 87 4.72 -14.66 -4.89
N SER A 88 5.31 -15.64 -5.56
CA SER A 88 4.76 -17.00 -5.65
C SER A 88 4.72 -17.64 -4.26
N GLU A 89 3.59 -18.28 -3.92
CA GLU A 89 3.20 -18.86 -2.60
C GLU A 89 4.14 -19.90 -1.94
N GLU A 90 5.40 -20.06 -2.36
CA GLU A 90 6.30 -21.09 -1.82
C GLU A 90 6.95 -20.76 -0.45
N ALA A 91 6.42 -19.81 0.34
CA ALA A 91 7.02 -19.47 1.63
C ALA A 91 6.01 -19.18 2.74
N HIS A 92 4.95 -19.99 2.85
CA HIS A 92 4.10 -20.03 4.04
C HIS A 92 3.99 -21.46 4.61
N ASP A 93 5.13 -22.02 5.00
CA ASP A 93 5.24 -23.16 5.92
C ASP A 93 6.10 -22.70 7.11
N ASP A 94 5.45 -22.36 8.23
CA ASP A 94 5.92 -22.53 9.63
C ASP A 94 4.85 -22.07 10.64
#